data_AF-A0A1S8WLT9-F1
#
_entry.id   AF-A0A1S8WLT9-F1
#
_cell.length_a   1.000
_cell.length_b   1.000
_cell.length_c   1.000
_cell.angle_alpha   90.00
_cell.angle_beta   90.00
_cell.angle_gamma   90.00
#
_symmetry.space_group_name_H-M   'P 1'
#
loop_
_entity.id
_entity.type
_entity.pdbx_description
1 polymer ?
#
loop_
_entity_poly.entity_id
_entity_poly.type
_entity_poly.pdbx_seq_one_letter_code
_entity_poly.pdbx_strand_id
1 'polypeptide(L)'
;MVNTIEENCHRTNWNGLFKSSSSHHAKARSVLFSLIQLGHRTTAHREFLKTLHPQTVIVALRLFLNEFNPKPLHFSRFMLREFLQNPLLDHFLRPNPNLKGTVQRCSLTQSRTQLDTLSFLMIHLHHALEYSPDTMESKTKLCNLYGPLLISFSERPLLQQPGFYGAKTEEAAILNVILDVCDPDFWNHMTMLRVRGAFLLQTSREKQNYVVRKEIDFSGVEKFTVKRIRSIISTSSAGNFKTENKTK
;
A
#
# COMPACT_ATOMS: atom_id res chain seq x y z
N MET A 1 -6.75 -12.88 -6.15
CA MET A 1 -6.78 -11.99 -7.34
C MET A 1 -5.43 -11.34 -7.59
N VAL A 2 -4.96 -10.40 -6.76
CA VAL A 2 -3.65 -9.72 -6.93
C VAL A 2 -2.50 -10.70 -7.18
N ASN A 3 -2.30 -11.71 -6.32
CA ASN A 3 -1.26 -12.72 -6.53
C ASN A 3 -1.35 -13.45 -7.88
N THR A 4 -2.55 -13.71 -8.38
CA THR A 4 -2.75 -14.33 -9.70
C THR A 4 -2.41 -13.34 -10.83
N ILE A 5 -2.73 -12.06 -10.65
CA ILE A 5 -2.36 -10.99 -11.58
C ILE A 5 -0.83 -10.88 -11.64
N GLU A 6 -0.15 -10.80 -10.49
CA GLU A 6 1.31 -10.71 -10.45
C GLU A 6 1.98 -11.95 -11.03
N GLU A 7 1.52 -13.16 -10.70
CA GLU A 7 2.03 -14.40 -11.30
C GLU A 7 1.97 -14.36 -12.84
N ASN A 8 0.86 -13.86 -13.39
CA ASN A 8 0.70 -13.70 -14.84
C ASN A 8 1.58 -12.57 -15.40
N CYS A 9 1.67 -11.43 -14.72
CA CYS A 9 2.48 -10.29 -15.16
C CYS A 9 3.98 -10.61 -15.15
N HIS A 10 4.48 -11.31 -14.14
CA HIS A 10 5.86 -11.79 -14.10
C HIS A 10 6.19 -12.78 -15.22
N ARG A 11 5.22 -13.59 -15.67
CA ARG A 11 5.40 -14.52 -16.81
C ARG A 11 5.34 -13.85 -18.16
N THR A 12 4.62 -12.73 -18.29
CA THR A 12 4.30 -12.11 -19.57
C THR A 12 4.78 -10.68 -19.63
N ASN A 13 3.99 -9.74 -19.11
CA ASN A 13 4.35 -8.34 -18.88
C ASN A 13 3.28 -7.65 -18.01
N TRP A 14 3.61 -6.45 -17.54
CA TRP A 14 2.74 -5.64 -16.69
C TRP A 14 1.81 -4.70 -17.47
N ASN A 15 1.88 -4.67 -18.81
CA ASN A 15 1.13 -3.71 -19.64
C ASN A 15 -0.38 -3.78 -19.43
N GLY A 16 -0.89 -4.94 -19.01
CA GLY A 16 -2.31 -5.12 -18.76
C GLY A 16 -2.86 -4.21 -17.65
N LEU A 17 -2.06 -3.90 -16.63
CA LEU A 17 -2.46 -3.07 -15.49
C LEU A 17 -2.63 -1.59 -15.86
N PHE A 18 -2.05 -1.14 -16.97
CA PHE A 18 -2.13 0.24 -17.45
C PHE A 18 -3.23 0.48 -18.50
N LYS A 19 -3.97 -0.56 -18.90
CA LYS A 19 -5.03 -0.48 -19.91
C LYS A 19 -6.41 -0.43 -19.27
N SER A 20 -7.27 0.47 -19.75
CA SER A 20 -8.73 0.31 -19.61
C SER A 20 -9.18 -0.79 -20.58
N SER A 21 -9.99 -1.74 -20.11
CA SER A 21 -10.42 -2.87 -20.94
C SER A 21 -11.89 -3.15 -20.73
N SER A 22 -12.72 -2.46 -21.50
CA SER A 22 -14.17 -2.57 -21.40
C SER A 22 -14.69 -3.92 -21.89
N SER A 23 -14.00 -4.56 -22.84
CA SER A 23 -14.35 -5.85 -23.43
C SER A 23 -14.42 -7.00 -22.41
N HIS A 24 -13.74 -6.88 -21.27
CA HIS A 24 -13.73 -7.92 -20.23
C HIS A 24 -14.78 -7.69 -19.12
N HIS A 25 -15.54 -6.58 -19.11
CA HIS A 25 -16.44 -6.24 -18.00
C HIS A 25 -17.51 -7.30 -17.71
N ALA A 26 -18.21 -7.77 -18.73
CA ALA A 26 -19.29 -8.76 -18.54
C ALA A 26 -18.75 -10.06 -17.92
N LYS A 27 -17.62 -10.55 -18.44
CA LYS A 27 -16.96 -11.75 -17.92
C LYS A 27 -16.41 -11.53 -16.51
N ALA A 28 -15.78 -10.38 -16.26
CA ALA A 28 -15.26 -10.01 -14.95
C ALA A 28 -16.35 -9.95 -13.87
N ARG A 29 -17.54 -9.44 -14.22
CA ARG A 29 -18.69 -9.44 -13.31
C ARG A 29 -19.15 -10.87 -12.97
N SER A 30 -19.26 -11.75 -13.97
CA SER A 30 -19.58 -13.17 -13.76
C SER A 30 -18.52 -13.86 -12.87
N VAL A 31 -17.24 -13.55 -13.06
CA VAL A 31 -16.15 -14.06 -12.23
C VAL A 31 -16.30 -13.66 -10.76
N LEU A 32 -16.69 -12.41 -10.47
CA LEU A 32 -16.94 -11.98 -9.09
C LEU A 32 -18.07 -12.77 -8.44
N PHE A 33 -19.18 -13.01 -9.14
CA PHE A 33 -20.26 -13.86 -8.64
C PHE A 33 -19.78 -15.29 -8.34
N SER A 34 -19.01 -15.90 -9.25
CA SER A 34 -18.45 -17.23 -9.02
C SER A 34 -17.50 -17.27 -7.83
N LEU A 35 -16.68 -16.23 -7.62
CA LEU A 35 -15.80 -16.14 -6.44
C LEU A 35 -16.59 -16.05 -5.14
N ILE A 36 -17.70 -15.31 -5.12
CA ILE A 36 -18.57 -15.24 -3.95
C ILE A 36 -19.19 -16.63 -3.65
N GLN A 37 -19.65 -17.33 -4.69
CA GLN A 37 -20.23 -18.67 -4.57
C GLN A 37 -19.23 -19.72 -4.06
N LEU A 38 -17.94 -19.58 -4.39
CA LEU A 38 -16.87 -20.45 -3.90
C LEU A 38 -16.55 -20.25 -2.41
N GLY A 39 -16.99 -19.15 -1.81
CA GLY A 39 -16.88 -18.89 -0.37
C GLY A 39 -15.43 -18.71 0.11
N HIS A 40 -15.05 -19.39 1.20
CA HIS A 40 -13.72 -19.23 1.82
C HIS A 40 -12.68 -20.26 1.33
N ARG A 41 -12.89 -20.88 0.16
CA ARG A 41 -12.03 -21.95 -0.36
C ARG A 41 -10.84 -21.37 -1.16
N THR A 42 -9.76 -21.03 -0.46
CA THR A 42 -8.59 -20.35 -1.05
C THR A 42 -7.94 -21.12 -2.22
N THR A 43 -7.84 -22.45 -2.14
CA THR A 43 -7.30 -23.29 -3.23
C THR A 43 -8.19 -23.25 -4.47
N ALA A 44 -9.49 -23.44 -4.30
CA ALA A 44 -10.48 -23.37 -5.37
C ALA A 44 -10.49 -21.98 -6.04
N HIS A 45 -10.36 -20.89 -5.26
CA HIS A 45 -10.21 -19.54 -5.81
C HIS A 45 -8.98 -19.43 -6.71
N ARG A 46 -7.84 -19.95 -6.27
CA ARG A 46 -6.59 -19.88 -7.03
C ARG A 46 -6.70 -20.67 -8.33
N GLU A 47 -7.20 -21.90 -8.27
CA GLU A 47 -7.38 -22.76 -9.43
C GLU A 47 -8.34 -22.13 -10.44
N PHE A 48 -9.49 -21.65 -9.99
CA PHE A 48 -10.45 -20.97 -10.84
C PHE A 48 -9.83 -19.73 -11.51
N LEU A 49 -9.18 -18.86 -10.74
CA LEU A 49 -8.57 -17.64 -11.27
C LEU A 49 -7.47 -17.92 -12.30
N LYS A 50 -6.74 -19.04 -12.18
CA LYS A 50 -5.69 -19.44 -13.15
C LYS A 50 -6.24 -19.84 -14.51
N THR A 51 -7.51 -20.26 -14.59
CA THR A 51 -8.15 -20.61 -15.88
C THR A 51 -8.58 -19.37 -16.68
N LEU A 52 -8.58 -18.19 -16.06
CA LEU A 52 -9.11 -16.98 -16.66
C LEU A 52 -8.03 -16.20 -17.41
N HIS A 53 -8.46 -15.50 -18.47
CA HIS A 53 -7.60 -14.54 -19.16
C HIS A 53 -7.10 -13.46 -18.17
N PRO A 54 -5.80 -13.09 -18.17
CA PRO A 54 -5.23 -12.17 -17.18
C PRO A 54 -5.98 -10.83 -17.07
N GLN A 55 -6.41 -10.26 -18.20
CA GLN A 55 -7.19 -9.03 -18.20
C GLN A 55 -8.55 -9.16 -17.52
N THR A 56 -9.20 -10.33 -17.61
CA THR A 56 -10.46 -10.56 -16.91
C THR A 56 -10.25 -10.48 -15.39
N VAL A 57 -9.13 -11.01 -14.88
CA VAL A 57 -8.81 -10.97 -13.45
C VAL A 57 -8.49 -9.53 -12.99
N ILE A 58 -7.77 -8.77 -13.80
CA ILE A 58 -7.48 -7.34 -13.53
C ILE A 58 -8.78 -6.54 -13.48
N VAL A 59 -9.66 -6.68 -14.47
CA VAL A 59 -10.95 -5.97 -14.51
C VAL A 59 -11.86 -6.43 -13.37
N ALA A 60 -11.86 -7.72 -13.02
CA ALA A 60 -12.62 -8.23 -11.87
C ALA A 60 -12.13 -7.61 -10.55
N LEU A 61 -10.81 -7.51 -10.35
CA LEU A 61 -10.26 -6.79 -9.19
C LEU A 61 -10.74 -5.35 -9.14
N ARG A 62 -10.69 -4.62 -10.28
CA ARG A 62 -11.14 -3.22 -10.33
C ARG A 62 -12.63 -3.07 -10.03
N LEU A 63 -13.46 -3.96 -10.57
CA LEU A 63 -14.89 -4.00 -10.25
C LEU A 63 -15.12 -4.26 -8.75
N PHE A 64 -14.39 -5.20 -8.15
CA PHE A 64 -14.46 -5.46 -6.71
C PHE A 64 -14.09 -4.22 -5.88
N LEU A 65 -13.02 -3.50 -6.25
CA LEU A 65 -12.64 -2.25 -5.59
C LEU A 65 -13.69 -1.14 -5.76
N ASN A 66 -14.39 -1.15 -6.89
CA ASN A 66 -15.46 -0.19 -7.14
C ASN A 66 -16.66 -0.35 -6.19
N GLU A 67 -16.87 -1.53 -5.59
CA GLU A 67 -17.97 -1.78 -4.66
C GLU A 67 -17.72 -1.23 -3.24
N PHE A 68 -16.50 -0.81 -2.90
CA PHE A 68 -16.24 -0.19 -1.59
C PHE A 68 -16.91 1.18 -1.49
N ASN A 69 -17.70 1.38 -0.44
CA ASN A 69 -18.24 2.68 -0.04
C ASN A 69 -18.32 2.78 1.50
N PRO A 70 -17.52 3.64 2.16
CA PRO A 70 -16.49 4.50 1.57
C PRO A 70 -15.31 3.71 0.98
N LYS A 71 -14.50 4.37 0.15
CA LYS A 71 -13.31 3.77 -0.47
C LYS A 71 -12.21 3.51 0.57
N PRO A 72 -11.25 2.60 0.29
CA PRO A 72 -10.17 2.25 1.22
C PRO A 72 -9.31 3.44 1.72
N LEU A 73 -9.27 4.55 1.01
CA LEU A 73 -8.66 5.80 1.49
C LEU A 73 -9.74 6.88 1.52
N HIS A 74 -10.36 7.06 2.68
CA HIS A 74 -11.43 8.04 2.86
C HIS A 74 -10.93 9.28 3.61
N PHE A 75 -10.80 10.40 2.89
CA PHE A 75 -10.34 11.65 3.49
C PHE A 75 -11.50 12.49 4.01
N SER A 76 -11.47 12.81 5.30
CA SER A 76 -12.33 13.83 5.87
C SER A 76 -11.88 15.23 5.44
N ARG A 77 -12.78 16.22 5.52
CA ARG A 77 -12.47 17.63 5.25
C ARG A 77 -11.22 18.11 5.97
N PHE A 78 -11.06 17.73 7.23
CA PHE A 78 -9.91 18.13 8.06
C PHE A 78 -8.60 17.55 7.52
N MET A 79 -8.57 16.24 7.26
CA MET A 79 -7.38 15.57 6.70
C MET A 79 -7.04 16.11 5.31
N LEU A 80 -8.05 16.43 4.51
CA LEU A 80 -7.88 16.99 3.18
C LEU A 80 -7.31 18.42 3.23
N ARG A 81 -7.68 19.22 4.23
CA ARG A 81 -7.04 20.54 4.45
C ARG A 81 -5.56 20.39 4.81
N GLU A 82 -5.19 19.43 5.66
CA GLU A 82 -3.78 19.15 5.96
C GLU A 82 -3.03 18.64 4.71
N PHE A 83 -3.73 17.94 3.82
CA PHE A 83 -3.20 17.52 2.52
C PHE A 83 -2.98 18.71 1.57
N LEU A 84 -3.88 19.71 1.59
CA LEU A 84 -3.98 20.80 0.60
C LEU A 84 -3.52 22.19 1.11
N GLN A 85 -2.90 22.29 2.28
CA GLN A 85 -2.76 23.54 3.06
C GLN A 85 -1.91 24.68 2.44
N ASN A 86 -1.52 24.60 1.17
CA ASN A 86 -1.15 25.74 0.33
C ASN A 86 -1.62 25.46 -1.11
N PRO A 87 -2.26 26.42 -1.81
CA PRO A 87 -2.82 26.18 -3.13
C PRO A 87 -1.69 25.91 -4.12
N LEU A 88 -1.38 24.62 -4.33
CA LEU A 88 -0.85 23.92 -5.52
C LEU A 88 0.04 24.68 -6.54
N LEU A 89 0.71 25.76 -6.16
CA LEU A 89 1.43 26.65 -7.08
C LEU A 89 2.94 26.64 -6.92
N ASP A 90 3.55 25.84 -6.02
CA ASP A 90 5.03 25.76 -6.06
C ASP A 90 5.76 24.58 -5.39
N HIS A 91 5.10 23.54 -4.83
CA HIS A 91 5.84 22.57 -4.00
C HIS A 91 5.63 21.07 -4.30
N PHE A 92 5.12 20.65 -5.46
CA PHE A 92 5.32 19.23 -5.87
C PHE A 92 6.78 18.89 -6.25
N LEU A 93 7.70 19.86 -6.15
CA LEU A 93 9.14 19.63 -6.10
C LEU A 93 9.62 19.14 -4.71
N ARG A 94 8.80 19.22 -3.65
CA ARG A 94 9.08 18.65 -2.33
C ARG A 94 7.79 18.12 -1.66
N PRO A 95 7.62 16.80 -1.51
CA PRO A 95 6.42 16.28 -0.87
C PRO A 95 6.24 16.87 0.54
N ASN A 96 5.00 17.24 0.89
CA ASN A 96 4.66 17.69 2.23
C ASN A 96 5.17 16.64 3.25
N PRO A 97 6.09 16.99 4.17
CA PRO A 97 6.68 16.01 5.08
C PRO A 97 5.64 15.31 5.95
N ASN A 98 4.49 15.96 6.19
CA ASN A 98 3.40 15.43 6.99
C ASN A 98 2.46 14.51 6.20
N LEU A 99 2.65 14.35 4.88
CA LEU A 99 1.77 13.55 4.03
C LEU A 99 1.69 12.09 4.49
N LYS A 100 2.83 11.49 4.84
CA LYS A 100 2.87 10.12 5.40
C LYS A 100 2.00 10.01 6.65
N GLY A 101 2.11 10.98 7.56
CA GLY A 101 1.33 11.03 8.79
C GLY A 101 -0.17 11.19 8.53
N THR A 102 -0.56 11.97 7.52
CA THR A 102 -1.98 12.11 7.12
C THR A 102 -2.52 10.84 6.49
N VAL A 103 -1.77 10.21 5.57
CA VAL A 103 -2.15 8.92 4.97
C VAL A 103 -2.24 7.84 6.05
N GLN A 104 -1.30 7.82 6.99
CA GLN A 104 -1.30 6.89 8.12
C GLN A 104 -2.55 7.07 8.99
N ARG A 105 -2.86 8.30 9.43
CA ARG A 105 -4.06 8.58 10.23
C ARG A 105 -5.34 8.20 9.49
N CYS A 106 -5.45 8.52 8.21
CA CYS A 106 -6.58 8.17 7.36
C CYS A 106 -6.76 6.65 7.24
N SER A 107 -5.66 5.90 7.12
CA SER A 107 -5.72 4.46 6.92
C SER A 107 -5.99 3.71 8.23
N LEU A 108 -5.51 4.22 9.38
CA LEU A 108 -5.67 3.59 10.69
C LEU A 108 -7.08 3.71 11.29
N THR A 109 -7.90 4.63 10.79
CA THR A 109 -9.31 4.75 11.23
C THR A 109 -10.22 3.70 10.61
N GLN A 110 -9.70 2.90 9.66
CA GLN A 110 -10.46 1.86 8.99
C GLN A 110 -10.38 0.51 9.69
N SER A 111 -11.26 -0.42 9.31
CA SER A 111 -11.17 -1.78 9.81
C SER A 111 -9.85 -2.44 9.40
N ARG A 112 -9.40 -3.40 10.22
CA ARG A 112 -8.15 -4.12 9.97
C ARG A 112 -8.09 -4.75 8.57
N THR A 113 -9.20 -5.38 8.14
CA THR A 113 -9.32 -6.00 6.82
C THR A 113 -9.19 -4.99 5.70
N GLN A 114 -9.74 -3.78 5.86
CA GLN A 114 -9.61 -2.70 4.86
C GLN A 114 -8.17 -2.19 4.79
N LEU A 115 -7.52 -1.98 5.94
CA LEU A 115 -6.12 -1.55 5.98
C LEU A 115 -5.17 -2.57 5.33
N ASP A 116 -5.37 -3.86 5.61
CA ASP A 116 -4.57 -4.94 5.00
C ASP A 116 -4.83 -5.03 3.49
N THR A 117 -6.10 -4.88 3.08
CA THR A 117 -6.48 -4.83 1.65
C THR A 117 -5.83 -3.64 0.95
N LEU A 118 -5.91 -2.45 1.53
CA LEU A 118 -5.30 -1.23 1.01
C LEU A 118 -3.78 -1.40 0.89
N SER A 119 -3.11 -1.84 1.95
CA SER A 119 -1.65 -1.98 1.96
C SER A 119 -1.18 -2.98 0.91
N PHE A 120 -1.90 -4.10 0.75
CA PHE A 120 -1.64 -5.09 -0.29
C PHE A 120 -1.83 -4.51 -1.70
N LEU A 121 -2.87 -3.70 -1.91
CA LEU A 121 -3.08 -3.02 -3.19
C LEU A 121 -2.00 -1.97 -3.48
N MET A 122 -1.61 -1.17 -2.48
CA MET A 122 -0.60 -0.13 -2.66
C MET A 122 0.77 -0.73 -3.01
N ILE A 123 1.16 -1.84 -2.37
CA ILE A 123 2.38 -2.58 -2.73
C ILE A 123 2.27 -3.14 -4.16
N HIS A 124 1.12 -3.72 -4.53
CA HIS A 124 0.88 -4.20 -5.89
C HIS A 124 1.02 -3.11 -6.96
N LEU A 125 0.50 -1.90 -6.68
CA LEU A 125 0.66 -0.76 -7.58
C LEU A 125 2.12 -0.31 -7.70
N HIS A 126 2.88 -0.34 -6.60
CA HIS A 126 4.32 -0.09 -6.63
C HIS A 126 5.08 -1.11 -7.47
N HIS A 127 4.75 -2.41 -7.35
CA HIS A 127 5.34 -3.45 -8.19
C HIS A 127 5.06 -3.17 -9.68
N ALA A 128 3.83 -2.76 -10.02
CA ALA A 128 3.50 -2.41 -11.40
C ALA A 128 4.34 -1.25 -11.93
N LEU A 129 4.57 -0.22 -11.13
CA LEU A 129 5.41 0.91 -11.52
C LEU A 129 6.89 0.55 -11.66
N GLU A 130 7.39 -0.40 -10.86
CA GLU A 130 8.77 -0.91 -10.99
C GLU A 130 9.03 -1.55 -12.37
N TYR A 131 8.03 -2.25 -12.91
CA TYR A 131 8.12 -2.94 -14.20
C TYR A 131 7.56 -2.13 -15.39
N SER A 132 7.32 -0.84 -15.19
CA SER A 132 6.81 0.04 -16.25
C SER A 132 7.91 0.42 -17.25
N PRO A 133 7.62 0.44 -18.57
CA PRO A 133 8.57 0.90 -19.58
C PRO A 133 8.74 2.43 -19.60
N ASP A 134 7.70 3.19 -19.24
CA ASP A 134 7.74 4.65 -19.08
C ASP A 134 7.09 4.99 -17.73
N THR A 135 7.94 5.24 -16.75
CA THR A 135 7.54 5.43 -15.36
C THR A 135 6.56 6.59 -15.21
N MET A 136 6.72 7.68 -15.96
CA MET A 136 5.87 8.87 -15.81
C MET A 136 4.50 8.65 -16.46
N GLU A 137 4.47 8.25 -17.73
CA GLU A 137 3.21 8.04 -18.45
C GLU A 137 2.39 6.90 -17.82
N SER A 138 3.06 5.81 -17.44
CA SER A 138 2.41 4.66 -16.83
C SER A 138 1.89 4.98 -15.43
N LYS A 139 2.62 5.79 -14.66
CA LYS A 139 2.13 6.27 -13.35
C LYS A 139 0.87 7.09 -13.51
N THR A 140 0.83 8.02 -14.47
CA THR A 140 -0.39 8.79 -14.76
C THR A 140 -1.55 7.89 -15.19
N LYS A 141 -1.33 6.91 -16.07
CA LYS A 141 -2.36 5.93 -16.47
C LYS A 141 -2.87 5.12 -15.28
N LEU A 142 -1.97 4.60 -14.45
CA LEU A 142 -2.30 3.81 -13.27
C LEU A 142 -3.08 4.63 -12.25
N CYS A 143 -2.65 5.87 -11.97
CA CYS A 143 -3.36 6.76 -11.05
C CYS A 143 -4.77 7.09 -11.54
N ASN A 144 -4.95 7.33 -12.85
CA ASN A 144 -6.25 7.56 -13.45
C ASN A 144 -7.17 6.33 -13.38
N LEU A 145 -6.63 5.12 -13.36
CA LEU A 145 -7.40 3.87 -13.25
C LEU A 145 -7.76 3.52 -11.80
N TYR A 146 -6.83 3.71 -10.86
CA TYR A 146 -6.97 3.24 -9.48
C TYR A 146 -7.34 4.33 -8.48
N GLY A 147 -7.10 5.61 -8.77
CA GLY A 147 -7.45 6.72 -7.88
C GLY A 147 -8.92 6.66 -7.46
N PRO A 148 -9.88 6.71 -8.40
CA PRO A 148 -11.32 6.62 -8.08
C PRO A 148 -11.75 5.30 -7.42
N LEU A 149 -10.94 4.24 -7.54
CA LEU A 149 -11.21 2.93 -6.94
C LEU A 149 -10.71 2.83 -5.49
N LEU A 150 -9.75 3.67 -5.12
CA LEU A 150 -9.08 3.61 -3.82
C LEU A 150 -9.42 4.79 -2.93
N ILE A 151 -9.72 5.96 -3.49
CA ILE A 151 -9.87 7.20 -2.73
C ILE A 151 -11.30 7.72 -2.80
N SER A 152 -11.83 8.19 -1.67
CA SER A 152 -13.03 9.02 -1.62
C SER A 152 -12.89 10.14 -0.60
N PHE A 153 -13.80 11.11 -0.68
CA PHE A 153 -13.78 12.30 0.16
C PHE A 153 -15.11 12.46 0.89
N SER A 154 -15.07 12.98 2.13
CA SER A 154 -16.28 13.44 2.80
C SER A 154 -16.83 14.71 2.14
N GLU A 155 -15.93 15.55 1.62
CA GLU A 155 -16.22 16.78 0.88
C GLU A 155 -15.20 16.85 -0.26
N ARG A 156 -15.68 16.90 -1.50
CA ARG A 156 -14.81 16.85 -2.67
C ARG A 156 -13.92 18.10 -2.72
N PRO A 157 -12.59 17.96 -2.86
CA PRO A 157 -11.73 19.13 -2.95
C PRO A 157 -11.96 19.88 -4.26
N LEU A 158 -11.90 21.20 -4.20
CA LEU A 158 -11.84 22.04 -5.39
C LEU A 158 -10.38 22.15 -5.80
N LEU A 159 -9.97 21.42 -6.84
CA LEU A 159 -8.67 21.64 -7.47
C LEU A 159 -8.73 22.90 -8.32
N GLN A 160 -7.88 23.89 -8.01
CA GLN A 160 -7.82 25.14 -8.76
C GLN A 160 -7.23 24.96 -10.19
N GLN A 161 -6.58 23.84 -10.47
CA GLN A 161 -6.05 23.50 -11.81
C GLN A 161 -6.33 22.04 -12.19
N PRO A 162 -7.48 21.75 -12.82
CA PRO A 162 -7.75 20.45 -13.42
C PRO A 162 -6.73 20.15 -14.54
N GLY A 163 -6.04 19.00 -14.49
CA GLY A 163 -5.09 18.57 -15.53
C GLY A 163 -3.61 18.60 -15.16
N PHE A 164 -3.24 19.04 -13.95
CA PHE A 164 -1.87 18.95 -13.44
C PHE A 164 -1.40 17.47 -13.42
N TYR A 165 -0.19 17.17 -13.90
CA TYR A 165 0.37 15.81 -14.12
C TYR A 165 -0.44 14.85 -15.02
N GLY A 166 -1.42 15.35 -15.80
CA GLY A 166 -2.28 14.50 -16.62
C GLY A 166 -3.30 13.68 -15.81
N ALA A 167 -3.51 14.04 -14.54
CA ALA A 167 -4.55 13.46 -13.71
C ALA A 167 -5.94 13.95 -14.16
N LYS A 168 -6.87 13.03 -14.35
CA LYS A 168 -8.25 13.31 -14.80
C LYS A 168 -9.20 13.61 -13.63
N THR A 169 -8.83 13.22 -12.41
CA THR A 169 -9.65 13.40 -11.21
C THR A 169 -8.80 13.77 -10.00
N GLU A 170 -9.45 14.30 -8.96
CA GLU A 170 -8.84 14.62 -7.67
C GLU A 170 -8.18 13.39 -7.03
N GLU A 171 -8.87 12.25 -7.10
CA GLU A 171 -8.39 10.97 -6.58
C GLU A 171 -7.11 10.53 -7.29
N ALA A 172 -7.05 10.69 -8.61
CA ALA A 172 -5.86 10.34 -9.39
C ALA A 172 -4.67 11.25 -9.03
N ALA A 173 -4.90 12.55 -8.86
CA ALA A 173 -3.86 13.49 -8.45
C ALA A 173 -3.31 13.14 -7.05
N ILE A 174 -4.20 12.86 -6.09
CA ILE A 174 -3.83 12.48 -4.73
C ILE A 174 -3.09 11.14 -4.71
N LEU A 175 -3.57 10.13 -5.45
CA LEU A 175 -2.91 8.83 -5.54
C LEU A 175 -1.49 8.95 -6.09
N ASN A 176 -1.26 9.83 -7.07
CA ASN A 176 0.06 10.07 -7.64
C ASN A 176 1.07 10.50 -6.57
N VAL A 177 0.68 11.48 -5.74
CA VAL A 177 1.50 11.99 -4.64
C VAL A 177 1.68 10.93 -3.54
N ILE A 178 0.63 10.19 -3.20
CA ILE A 178 0.73 9.10 -2.22
C ILE A 178 1.74 8.04 -2.69
N LEU A 179 1.73 7.68 -3.97
CA LEU A 179 2.69 6.71 -4.52
C LEU A 179 4.13 7.24 -4.53
N ASP A 180 4.38 8.55 -4.60
CA ASP A 180 5.73 9.10 -4.46
C ASP A 180 6.27 9.02 -3.05
N VAL A 181 5.40 9.26 -2.06
CA VAL A 181 5.82 9.45 -0.67
C VAL A 181 5.72 8.15 0.12
N CYS A 182 4.63 7.40 -0.04
CA CYS A 182 4.34 6.18 0.71
C CYS A 182 4.83 4.96 -0.06
N ASP A 183 6.08 4.58 0.15
CA ASP A 183 6.77 3.44 -0.47
C ASP A 183 6.27 2.06 0.04
N PRO A 184 6.69 0.94 -0.57
CA PRO A 184 6.29 -0.40 -0.13
C PRO A 184 6.63 -0.70 1.34
N ASP A 185 7.76 -0.18 1.84
CA ASP A 185 8.13 -0.33 3.23
C ASP A 185 7.10 0.36 4.15
N PHE A 186 6.69 1.60 3.86
CA PHE A 186 5.63 2.29 4.60
C PHE A 186 4.35 1.42 4.68
N TRP A 187 3.86 0.92 3.55
CA TRP A 187 2.63 0.09 3.53
C TRP A 187 2.79 -1.22 4.28
N ASN A 188 3.97 -1.85 4.21
CA ASN A 188 4.23 -3.07 4.96
C ASN A 188 4.35 -2.82 6.48
N HIS A 189 4.74 -1.62 6.93
CA HIS A 189 4.74 -1.24 8.34
C HIS A 189 3.35 -0.87 8.88
N MET A 190 2.43 -0.44 8.02
CA MET A 190 1.04 -0.14 8.41
C MET A 190 0.29 -1.40 8.86
N THR A 191 0.79 -2.58 8.50
CA THR A 191 0.13 -3.86 8.75
C THR A 191 0.91 -4.68 9.77
N MET A 192 0.23 -5.22 10.78
CA MET A 192 0.77 -6.25 11.67
C MET A 192 1.06 -7.56 10.94
N LEU A 193 0.27 -7.86 9.89
CA LEU A 193 0.62 -8.89 8.94
C LEU A 193 1.82 -8.38 8.16
N ARG A 194 2.89 -9.16 8.03
CA ARG A 194 3.95 -8.88 7.06
C ARG A 194 3.35 -9.06 5.67
N VAL A 195 2.59 -8.07 5.18
CA VAL A 195 1.81 -8.12 3.94
C VAL A 195 2.71 -8.42 2.74
N ARG A 196 3.98 -8.04 2.80
CA ARG A 196 5.00 -8.52 1.87
C ARG A 196 5.01 -10.04 1.74
N GLY A 197 4.97 -10.77 2.85
CA GLY A 197 4.95 -12.24 2.87
C GLY A 197 3.71 -12.87 2.24
N ALA A 198 2.67 -12.08 1.95
CA ALA A 198 1.50 -12.55 1.21
C ALA A 198 1.72 -12.56 -0.32
N PHE A 199 2.73 -11.84 -0.83
CA PHE A 199 3.11 -11.88 -2.24
C PHE A 199 3.91 -13.15 -2.55
N LEU A 200 3.55 -13.81 -3.66
CA LEU A 200 4.18 -15.07 -4.06
C LEU A 200 5.53 -14.89 -4.75
N LEU A 201 5.74 -13.71 -5.34
CA LEU A 201 6.90 -13.39 -6.15
C LEU A 201 7.57 -12.14 -5.59
N GLN A 202 8.89 -12.10 -5.68
CA GLN A 202 9.68 -10.94 -5.26
C GLN A 202 10.05 -10.10 -6.47
N THR A 203 9.97 -8.78 -6.33
CA THR A 203 10.43 -7.88 -7.40
C THR A 203 11.94 -7.80 -7.49
N SER A 204 12.45 -7.18 -8.55
CA SER A 204 13.89 -7.01 -8.77
C SER A 204 14.50 -6.11 -7.69
N ARG A 205 13.82 -5.02 -7.34
CA ARG A 205 14.19 -4.09 -6.27
C ARG A 205 14.13 -4.75 -4.90
N GLU A 206 13.12 -5.56 -4.63
CA GLU A 206 13.05 -6.31 -3.37
C GLU A 206 14.22 -7.29 -3.21
N LYS A 207 14.59 -7.99 -4.30
CA LYS A 207 15.75 -8.90 -4.30
C LYS A 207 17.05 -8.14 -4.02
N GLN A 208 17.25 -6.98 -4.65
CA GLN A 208 18.42 -6.13 -4.41
C GLN A 208 18.47 -5.65 -2.96
N ASN A 209 17.35 -5.12 -2.43
CA ASN A 209 17.28 -4.64 -1.05
C ASN A 209 17.50 -5.77 -0.03
N TYR A 210 17.08 -7.00 -0.33
CA TYR A 210 17.32 -8.15 0.53
C TYR A 210 18.80 -8.58 0.55
N VAL A 211 19.49 -8.49 -0.60
CA VAL A 211 20.95 -8.73 -0.67
C VAL A 211 21.70 -7.67 0.14
N VAL A 212 21.35 -6.39 -0.03
CA VAL A 212 21.95 -5.28 0.75
C VAL A 212 21.73 -5.47 2.26
N ARG A 213 20.53 -5.90 2.69
CA ARG A 213 20.28 -6.19 4.12
C ARG A 213 21.08 -7.38 4.67
N LYS A 214 21.56 -8.30 3.84
CA LYS A 214 22.49 -9.36 4.27
C LYS A 214 23.94 -8.88 4.33
N GLU A 215 24.32 -7.94 3.47
CA GLU A 215 25.66 -7.34 3.44
C GLU A 215 25.85 -6.30 4.56
N ILE A 216 24.78 -5.69 5.06
CA ILE A 216 24.81 -4.92 6.30
C ILE A 216 25.00 -5.89 7.47
N ASP A 217 26.24 -6.01 7.94
CA ASP A 217 26.59 -6.80 9.11
C ASP A 217 25.95 -6.21 10.38
N PHE A 218 24.83 -6.79 10.81
CA PHE A 218 24.14 -6.44 12.05
C PHE A 218 24.88 -6.90 13.32
N SER A 219 26.05 -7.57 13.21
CA SER A 219 26.86 -7.95 14.37
C SER A 219 27.26 -6.75 15.24
N GLY A 220 27.36 -5.56 14.64
CA GLY A 220 27.60 -4.31 15.35
C GLY A 220 26.40 -3.85 16.18
N VAL A 221 25.17 -4.07 15.70
CA VAL A 221 23.92 -3.65 16.36
C VAL A 221 23.60 -4.58 17.53
N GLU A 222 23.81 -5.88 17.39
CA GLU A 222 23.68 -6.82 18.51
C GLU A 222 24.67 -6.51 19.64
N LYS A 223 25.93 -6.19 19.30
CA LYS A 223 26.93 -5.76 20.29
C LYS A 223 26.52 -4.48 21.01
N PHE A 224 25.92 -3.52 20.31
CA PHE A 224 25.50 -2.25 20.90
C PHE A 224 24.27 -2.42 21.82
N THR A 225 23.28 -3.20 21.40
CA THR A 225 22.06 -3.46 22.19
C THR A 225 22.35 -4.31 23.42
N VAL A 226 23.20 -5.34 23.31
CA VAL A 226 23.61 -6.17 24.46
C VAL A 226 24.44 -5.34 25.46
N LYS A 227 25.34 -4.47 24.98
CA LYS A 227 26.15 -3.61 25.86
C LYS A 227 25.29 -2.59 26.62
N ARG A 228 24.25 -2.04 25.98
CA ARG A 228 23.29 -1.10 26.60
C ARG A 228 22.35 -1.79 27.60
N ILE A 229 21.88 -3.01 27.31
CA ILE A 229 21.09 -3.80 28.26
C ILE A 229 21.94 -4.19 29.48
N ARG A 230 23.20 -4.62 29.27
CA ARG A 230 24.11 -4.90 30.39
C ARG A 230 24.43 -3.68 31.23
N SER A 231 24.61 -2.50 30.63
CA SER A 231 24.85 -1.27 31.40
C SER A 231 23.66 -0.90 32.28
N ILE A 232 22.43 -1.08 31.77
CA ILE A 232 21.18 -0.82 32.51
C ILE A 232 21.02 -1.80 33.69
N ILE A 233 21.31 -3.09 33.48
CA ILE A 233 21.24 -4.12 34.52
C ILE A 233 22.34 -3.93 35.58
N SER A 234 23.54 -3.50 35.18
CA SER A 234 24.63 -3.19 36.14
C SER A 234 24.35 -1.96 36.98
N THR A 235 23.54 -1.01 36.50
CA THR A 235 23.15 0.17 37.29
C THR A 235 21.95 -0.10 38.22
N SER A 236 21.14 -1.14 37.98
CA SER A 236 19.97 -1.43 38.82
C SER A 236 20.27 -2.33 40.03
N SER A 237 21.48 -2.88 40.13
CA SER A 237 21.91 -3.75 41.24
C SER A 237 22.71 -3.01 42.33
N ALA A 238 22.97 -1.71 42.15
CA ALA A 238 23.62 -0.85 43.13
C ALA A 238 22.60 0.16 43.70
N GLY A 239 21.63 -0.31 44.49
CA GLY A 239 20.54 0.53 44.99
C GLY A 239 19.72 -0.07 46.13
N ASN A 240 20.37 -0.32 47.27
CA ASN A 240 19.84 -0.32 48.64
C ASN A 240 18.40 -0.82 48.90
N PHE A 241 18.26 -2.10 49.26
CA PHE A 241 17.25 -2.51 50.24
C PHE A 241 17.78 -2.23 51.66
N LYS A 242 17.47 -1.04 52.20
CA LYS A 242 17.44 -0.84 53.66
C LYS A 242 16.06 -1.31 54.14
N THR A 243 16.01 -2.51 54.70
CA THR A 243 14.88 -3.02 55.47
C THR A 243 14.80 -2.26 56.80
N GLU A 244 13.82 -1.35 56.91
CA GLU A 244 13.32 -0.90 58.21
C GLU A 244 12.45 -2.01 58.80
N ASN A 245 13.02 -2.79 59.73
CA ASN A 245 12.27 -3.55 60.70
C ASN A 245 12.65 -3.05 62.10
N LYS A 246 11.77 -2.24 62.69
CA LYS A 246 11.71 -2.00 64.13
C LYS A 246 10.27 -2.19 64.58
N THR A 247 10.00 -3.34 65.18
CA THR A 247 8.97 -3.48 66.21
C THR A 247 9.66 -3.94 67.49
N LYS A 248 9.16 -3.45 68.63
CA LYS A 248 9.64 -3.70 70.00
C LYS A 248 10.05 -5.14 70.27
#